data_AF-A0A351YW04-F1
#
_entry.id   AF-A0A351YW04-F1
#
_cell.length_a   1.000
_cell.length_b   1.000
_cell.length_c   1.000
_cell.angle_alpha   90.00
_cell.angle_beta   90.00
_cell.angle_gamma   90.00
#
_symmetry.space_group_name_H-M   'P 1'
#
loop_
_entity.id
_entity.type
_entity.pdbx_description
1 polymer ?
#
loop_
_entity_poly.entity_id
_entity_poly.type
_entity_poly.pdbx_seq_one_letter_code
_entity_poly.pdbx_strand_id
1 'polypeptide(L)' 'MKGTGKNIEKLMKEEGVTPKIFARIMGWEKPQAIYRWYYGETLPTIDTLAVLSRILNRPIESILIMK' A
#
# COMPACT_ATOMS: atom_id res chain seq x y z
N MET A 1 1.70 -12.79 3.74
CA MET A 1 1.13 -11.43 3.51
C MET A 1 1.60 -10.39 4.53
N LYS A 2 1.72 -10.72 5.83
CA LYS A 2 2.17 -9.76 6.87
C LYS A 2 3.46 -9.00 6.53
N GLY A 3 4.45 -9.66 5.92
CA GLY A 3 5.71 -9.01 5.49
C GLY A 3 5.47 -7.89 4.49
N THR A 4 4.78 -8.18 3.38
CA THR A 4 4.34 -7.18 2.39
C THR A 4 3.50 -6.07 3.02
N GLY A 5 2.53 -6.42 3.88
CA GLY A 5 1.70 -5.45 4.58
C GLY A 5 2.49 -4.43 5.40
N LYS A 6 3.46 -4.91 6.18
CA LYS A 6 4.36 -4.06 6.96
C LYS A 6 5.32 -3.25 6.09
N ASN A 7 5.74 -3.80 4.96
CA ASN A 7 6.55 -3.06 4.00
C ASN A 7 5.76 -1.91 3.35
N ILE A 8 4.50 -2.13 2.96
CA ILE A 8 3.62 -1.06 2.47
C ILE A 8 3.46 0.03 3.54
N GLU A 9 3.18 -0.35 4.80
CA GLU A 9 3.06 0.63 5.90
C GLU A 9 4.33 1.46 6.07
N LYS A 10 5.51 0.83 5.98
CA LYS A 10 6.81 1.50 6.06
C LYS A 10 7.01 2.48 4.89
N LEU A 11 6.86 2.02 3.65
CA LEU A 11 7.07 2.85 2.46
C LEU A 11 6.10 4.04 2.41
N MET A 12 4.83 3.82 2.77
CA MET A 12 3.86 4.92 2.86
C MET A 12 4.27 5.97 3.88
N LYS A 13 4.84 5.58 5.03
CA LYS A 13 5.38 6.53 6.02
C LYS A 13 6.61 7.28 5.51
N GLU A 14 7.53 6.59 4.84
CA GLU A 14 8.75 7.18 4.27
C GLU A 14 8.42 8.28 3.25
N GLU A 15 7.41 8.05 2.41
CA GLU A 15 6.98 9.00 1.38
C GLU A 15 5.91 10.01 1.91
N GLY A 16 5.63 10.01 3.22
CA GLY A 16 4.67 10.94 3.83
C GLY A 16 3.19 10.73 3.41
N VAL A 17 2.86 9.55 2.88
CA VAL A 17 1.53 9.21 2.37
C VAL A 17 0.70 8.55 3.47
N THR A 18 -0.33 9.25 3.94
CA THR A 18 -1.27 8.67 4.92
C THR A 18 -2.32 7.77 4.23
N PRO A 19 -2.90 6.77 4.93
CA PRO A 19 -4.00 5.98 4.39
C PRO A 19 -5.18 6.83 3.88
N LYS A 20 -5.49 7.93 4.58
CA LYS A 20 -6.55 8.87 4.19
C LYS A 20 -6.24 9.56 2.86
N ILE A 21 -4.98 10.01 2.66
CA ILE A 21 -4.54 10.63 1.40
C ILE A 21 -4.60 9.61 0.27
N PHE A 22 -4.07 8.41 0.48
CA PHE A 22 -4.09 7.36 -0.54
C PHE A 22 -5.51 6.96 -0.94
N ALA A 23 -6.41 6.75 0.03
CA ALA A 23 -7.82 6.48 -0.24
C ALA A 23 -8.47 7.59 -1.09
N ARG A 24 -8.19 8.86 -0.76
CA ARG A 24 -8.70 10.00 -1.54
C ARG A 24 -8.18 9.99 -2.99
N ILE A 25 -6.91 9.65 -3.21
CA ILE A 25 -6.33 9.53 -4.56
C ILE A 25 -7.02 8.41 -5.35
N MET A 26 -7.34 7.30 -4.68
CA MET A 26 -8.05 6.17 -5.28
C MET A 26 -9.55 6.42 -5.48
N GLY A 27 -10.10 7.56 -5.04
CA GLY A 27 -11.54 7.83 -5.03
C GLY A 27 -12.33 6.99 -4.03
N TRP A 28 -11.65 6.41 -3.03
CA TRP A 28 -12.28 5.61 -1.99
C TRP A 28 -12.79 6.49 -0.85
N GLU A 29 -14.01 6.23 -0.39
CA GLU A 29 -14.61 6.94 0.74
C GLU A 29 -13.83 6.70 2.04
N LYS A 30 -13.30 5.48 2.24
CA LYS A 30 -12.67 5.05 3.49
C LYS A 30 -11.33 4.34 3.24
N PRO A 31 -10.33 4.52 4.13
CA PRO A 31 -9.01 3.88 4.02
C PRO A 31 -8.97 2.42 4.51
N GLN A 32 -10.12 1.78 4.75
CA GLN A 32 -10.19 0.47 5.43
C GLN A 32 -9.36 -0.62 4.74
N ALA A 33 -9.37 -0.65 3.41
CA ALA A 33 -8.58 -1.63 2.64
C ALA A 33 -7.08 -1.55 2.97
N ILE A 34 -6.56 -0.34 3.18
CA ILE A 34 -5.13 -0.08 3.44
C ILE A 34 -4.72 -0.66 4.79
N TYR A 35 -5.55 -0.49 5.82
CA TYR A 35 -5.32 -1.09 7.13
C TYR A 35 -5.34 -2.62 7.07
N ARG A 36 -6.25 -3.21 6.28
CA ARG A 36 -6.28 -4.66 6.07
C ARG A 36 -5.01 -5.17 5.39
N TRP A 37 -4.39 -4.38 4.50
CA TRP A 37 -3.07 -4.71 3.96
C TRP A 37 -1.99 -4.65 5.04
N TYR A 38 -1.96 -3.62 5.87
CA TYR A 38 -0.98 -3.48 6.96
C TYR A 38 -0.99 -4.65 7.93
N TYR A 39 -2.18 -5.16 8.26
CA TYR A 39 -2.36 -6.34 9.11
C TYR A 39 -2.13 -7.67 8.36
N GLY A 40 -1.97 -7.62 7.04
CA GLY A 40 -1.77 -8.78 6.20
C GLY A 40 -2.99 -9.68 6.09
N GLU A 41 -4.19 -9.12 6.20
CA GLU A 41 -5.47 -9.82 5.98
C GLU A 41 -5.78 -9.97 4.50
N THR A 42 -5.37 -8.98 3.69
CA THR A 42 -5.51 -8.96 2.24
C THR A 42 -4.27 -8.35 1.62
N LEU A 43 -4.10 -8.55 0.31
CA LEU A 43 -3.11 -7.82 -0.49
C LEU A 43 -3.81 -6.79 -1.38
N PRO A 44 -3.10 -5.73 -1.79
CA PRO A 44 -3.61 -4.84 -2.84
C PRO A 44 -3.73 -5.62 -4.16
N THR A 45 -4.68 -5.23 -5.01
CA THR A 45 -4.79 -5.76 -6.38
C THR A 45 -3.61 -5.31 -7.24
N ILE A 46 -3.42 -5.92 -8.41
CA ILE A 46 -2.36 -5.51 -9.37
C ILE A 46 -2.51 -4.04 -9.76
N ASP A 47 -3.73 -3.57 -10.04
CA ASP A 47 -3.98 -2.15 -10.35
C ASP A 47 -3.60 -1.24 -9.19
N THR A 48 -3.94 -1.65 -7.96
CA THR A 48 -3.58 -0.89 -6.76
C THR A 48 -2.08 -0.87 -6.52
N LEU A 49 -1.38 -1.98 -6.79
CA LEU A 49 0.09 -2.05 -6.73
C LEU A 49 0.73 -1.12 -7.77
N ALA A 50 0.18 -1.03 -8.98
CA ALA A 50 0.65 -0.09 -9.99
C ALA A 50 0.50 1.37 -9.55
N VAL A 51 -0.61 1.71 -8.88
CA VAL A 51 -0.80 3.06 -8.31
C VAL A 51 0.14 3.32 -7.13
N LEU A 52 0.27 2.35 -6.19
CA LEU A 52 1.22 2.43 -5.09
C LEU A 52 2.65 2.65 -5.59
N SER A 53 3.07 1.91 -6.61
CA SER A 53 4.39 2.04 -7.22
C SER A 53 4.68 3.46 -7.70
N ARG A 54 3.71 4.11 -8.35
CA ARG A 54 3.83 5.50 -8.81
C ARG A 54 3.84 6.50 -7.67
N ILE A 55 2.95 6.34 -6.69
CA ILE A 55 2.83 7.25 -5.54
C ILE A 55 4.07 7.18 -4.66
N LEU A 56 4.59 5.97 -4.44
CA LEU A 56 5.73 5.74 -3.56
C LEU A 56 7.07 5.91 -4.28
N ASN A 57 7.06 6.13 -5.60
CA ASN A 57 8.26 6.17 -6.43
C ASN A 57 9.15 4.92 -6.26
N ARG A 58 8.53 3.75 -6.27
CA ARG A 58 9.18 2.44 -6.06
C ARG A 58 8.70 1.41 -7.09
N PRO A 59 9.57 0.50 -7.57
CA PRO A 59 9.11 -0.63 -8.39
C PRO A 59 8.22 -1.58 -7.58
N ILE A 60 7.26 -2.24 -8.22
CA ILE A 60 6.29 -3.13 -7.56
C ILE A 60 6.99 -4.24 -6.78
N GLU A 61 8.08 -4.77 -7.31
CA GLU A 61 8.91 -5.82 -6.72
C GLU A 61 9.46 -5.40 -5.36
N SER A 62 9.77 -4.11 -5.16
CA SER A 62 10.24 -3.61 -3.87
C SER A 62 9.13 -3.43 -2.83
N ILE A 63 7.87 -3.42 -3.27
CA ILE A 63 6.70 -3.38 -2.39
C ILE A 63 6.40 -4.79 -1.87
N LEU A 64 6.55 -5.80 -2.71
CA LEU A 64 6.25 -7.20 -2.41
C LEU A 64 7.42 -7.90 -1.72
N ILE A 65 7.21 -8.39 -0.49
CA ILE A 65 8.22 -9.19 0.21
C ILE A 65 7.95 -10.67 -0.07
N MET A 66 8.84 -11.31 -0.83
CA MET A 66 8.87 -12.77 -1.01
C MET A 66 9.67 -13.42 0.14
N LYS A 67 9.13 -14.50 0.71
CA LYS A 67 9.85 -15.43 1.57
C LYS A 67 9.82 -16.80 0.93
#